data_AF-A0A6H9LCJ3-F1
#
_entry.id   AF-A0A6H9LCJ3-F1
#
_cell.length_a   1.000
_cell.length_b   1.000
_cell.length_c   1.000
_cell.angle_alpha   90.00
_cell.angle_beta   90.00
_cell.angle_gamma   90.00
#
_symmetry.space_group_name_H-M   'P 1'
#
loop_
_entity.id
_entity.type
_entity.pdbx_description
1 polymer ?
#
loop_
_entity_poly.entity_id
_entity_poly.type
_entity_poly.pdbx_seq_one_letter_code
_entity_poly.pdbx_strand_id
1 'polypeptide(L)'
;MDISSYFLILFLPANVLFSQSSMEFEQHHFPTQTQFKTESVRLEVTSKPVVGLDIYLNGQKQIQKTPFAFENLPAGVYLVHAKNKYYQSKVRKITLDPGDDRRITLHAEAQFGTLSINARPEAIVTFDYNPISQLENLRLLPQTITLRAECPGFAMLKKVVKIEKQVHRKVELINDKPLGSVKLNINSTEANFTLTDNEKGYYYGTGSTQINKVPQGKYALFVELEGFRDHREILKIHGGKENVYNISLFPFTEAYLKQKNNFKTKRNLAFTGATILITVGTLQYIQNQSLHKNYVETHSSKEALYYRVSLEKRTVINNSIFWTAGTLAVLSIYYQVRYVKIHPKDFLSISLTPINTNLAVEWRF
;
A
#
# COMPACT_ATOMS: atom_id res chain seq x y z
N MET A 1 -14.45 -35.22 -94.34
CA MET A 1 -15.16 -36.48 -94.03
C MET A 1 -16.50 -36.04 -93.45
N ASP A 2 -17.45 -35.60 -94.25
CA ASP A 2 -18.20 -36.31 -95.31
C ASP A 2 -19.24 -37.29 -94.74
N ILE A 3 -20.38 -37.31 -95.45
CA ILE A 3 -21.50 -38.27 -95.41
C ILE A 3 -22.54 -38.00 -94.29
N SER A 4 -23.66 -37.31 -94.55
CA SER A 4 -24.86 -37.63 -95.35
C SER A 4 -25.82 -38.66 -94.73
N SER A 5 -27.10 -38.28 -94.75
CA SER A 5 -28.27 -39.09 -95.11
C SER A 5 -28.70 -40.24 -94.20
N TYR A 6 -29.96 -40.20 -93.77
CA TYR A 6 -31.05 -41.15 -94.10
C TYR A 6 -32.36 -40.40 -93.75
N PHE A 7 -33.26 -39.99 -94.67
CA PHE A 7 -34.14 -40.79 -95.56
C PHE A 7 -34.81 -41.92 -94.76
N LEU A 8 -36.12 -42.21 -94.78
CA LEU A 8 -37.26 -41.80 -95.60
C LEU A 8 -38.48 -42.63 -95.11
N ILE A 9 -39.66 -42.00 -95.05
CA ILE A 9 -41.02 -42.45 -95.48
C ILE A 9 -41.50 -43.88 -95.16
N LEU A 10 -42.76 -43.99 -94.68
CA LEU A 10 -43.88 -44.72 -95.34
C LEU A 10 -45.20 -44.49 -94.55
N PHE A 11 -46.10 -43.66 -95.08
CA PHE A 11 -47.36 -44.02 -95.78
C PHE A 11 -48.52 -44.40 -94.80
N LEU A 12 -49.49 -43.51 -94.56
CA LEU A 12 -50.77 -43.26 -95.29
C LEU A 12 -51.80 -44.42 -95.16
N PRO A 13 -53.12 -44.19 -95.37
CA PRO A 13 -54.00 -43.06 -95.07
C PRO A 13 -55.35 -43.55 -94.46
N ALA A 14 -56.30 -42.63 -94.18
CA ALA A 14 -57.70 -42.73 -94.65
C ALA A 14 -58.61 -41.69 -93.98
N ASN A 15 -58.97 -40.68 -94.76
CA ASN A 15 -60.31 -40.09 -94.93
C ASN A 15 -61.35 -40.28 -93.82
N VAL A 16 -61.87 -39.18 -93.28
CA VAL A 16 -63.31 -38.87 -93.34
C VAL A 16 -63.50 -37.35 -93.51
N LEU A 17 -64.46 -37.00 -94.35
CA LEU A 17 -64.80 -35.67 -94.84
C LEU A 17 -65.22 -34.64 -93.78
N PHE A 18 -64.95 -33.39 -94.16
CA PHE A 18 -65.54 -32.13 -93.71
C PHE A 18 -67.07 -32.14 -93.57
N SER A 19 -67.58 -31.50 -92.51
CA SER A 19 -68.61 -30.46 -92.67
C SER A 19 -68.46 -29.41 -91.57
N GLN A 20 -68.34 -28.14 -91.98
CA GLN A 20 -68.26 -26.98 -91.10
C GLN A 20 -69.62 -26.73 -90.44
N SER A 21 -69.62 -26.48 -89.14
CA SER A 21 -70.60 -25.61 -88.50
C SER A 21 -69.88 -24.71 -87.49
N SER A 22 -70.07 -23.42 -87.71
CA SER A 22 -69.59 -22.29 -86.90
C SER A 22 -70.20 -22.31 -85.51
N MET A 23 -69.39 -22.20 -84.46
CA MET A 23 -69.84 -21.78 -83.13
C MET A 23 -68.88 -20.75 -82.52
N GLU A 24 -69.50 -19.78 -81.87
CA GLU A 24 -68.98 -18.57 -81.24
C GLU A 24 -67.75 -18.78 -80.35
N PHE A 25 -66.86 -17.79 -80.42
CA PHE A 25 -65.77 -17.60 -79.47
C PHE A 25 -66.34 -17.18 -78.11
N GLU A 26 -66.40 -18.10 -77.14
CA GLU A 26 -66.41 -17.71 -75.73
C GLU A 26 -64.97 -17.46 -75.27
N GLN A 27 -64.65 -16.20 -75.00
CA GLN A 27 -63.43 -15.79 -74.32
C GLN A 27 -63.49 -16.20 -72.84
N HIS A 28 -63.06 -17.42 -72.54
CA HIS A 28 -62.77 -17.79 -71.16
C HIS A 28 -61.55 -16.98 -70.68
N HIS A 29 -61.85 -15.98 -69.85
CA HIS A 29 -60.91 -15.27 -69.01
C HIS A 29 -60.13 -16.28 -68.16
N PHE A 30 -58.82 -16.38 -68.37
CA PHE A 30 -57.92 -16.92 -67.37
C PHE A 30 -58.03 -16.04 -66.11
N PRO A 31 -58.29 -16.60 -64.91
CA PRO A 31 -58.28 -15.78 -63.71
C PRO A 31 -56.87 -15.20 -63.52
N THR A 32 -56.85 -13.89 -63.35
CA THR A 32 -55.72 -13.09 -62.90
C THR A 32 -54.98 -13.78 -61.76
N GLN A 33 -53.66 -13.96 -61.88
CA GLN A 33 -52.82 -14.39 -60.77
C GLN A 33 -53.07 -13.43 -59.60
N THR A 34 -53.69 -13.95 -58.53
CA THR A 34 -53.84 -13.22 -57.28
C THR A 34 -52.46 -12.87 -56.78
N GLN A 35 -52.08 -11.58 -56.83
CA GLN A 35 -50.95 -11.09 -56.08
C GLN A 35 -51.25 -11.32 -54.60
N PHE A 36 -50.66 -12.37 -54.01
CA PHE A 36 -50.58 -12.50 -52.57
C PHE A 36 -49.71 -11.34 -52.08
N LYS A 37 -50.36 -10.24 -51.70
CA LYS A 37 -49.73 -9.22 -50.87
C LYS A 37 -49.43 -9.89 -49.54
N THR A 38 -48.26 -10.49 -49.41
CA THR A 38 -47.79 -11.02 -48.13
C THR A 38 -47.57 -9.81 -47.24
N GLU A 39 -48.55 -9.49 -46.42
CA GLU A 39 -48.48 -8.40 -45.45
C GLU A 39 -47.49 -8.80 -44.36
N SER A 40 -46.23 -8.54 -44.67
CA SER A 40 -45.08 -8.90 -43.87
C SER A 40 -45.03 -8.03 -42.63
N VAL A 41 -44.61 -8.60 -41.50
CA VAL A 41 -44.58 -7.89 -40.22
C VAL A 41 -43.16 -7.46 -39.89
N ARG A 42 -43.04 -6.27 -39.31
CA ARG A 42 -41.81 -5.76 -38.72
C ARG A 42 -41.87 -5.79 -37.20
N LEU A 43 -40.85 -6.39 -36.57
CA LEU A 43 -40.71 -6.43 -35.11
C LEU A 43 -39.34 -5.91 -34.69
N GLU A 44 -39.32 -4.76 -34.01
CA GLU A 44 -38.13 -4.24 -33.37
C GLU A 44 -38.04 -4.64 -31.90
N VAL A 45 -36.97 -5.34 -31.54
CA VAL A 45 -36.71 -5.83 -30.18
C VAL A 45 -35.54 -5.08 -29.58
N THR A 46 -35.80 -4.31 -28.53
CA THR A 46 -34.79 -3.59 -27.74
C THR A 46 -34.74 -4.13 -26.32
N SER A 47 -33.70 -3.81 -25.54
CA SER A 47 -33.60 -4.22 -24.13
C SER A 47 -33.05 -3.14 -23.21
N LYS A 48 -33.49 -3.16 -21.94
CA LYS A 48 -33.01 -2.33 -20.84
C LYS A 48 -32.74 -3.21 -19.61
N PRO A 49 -31.71 -2.93 -18.79
CA PRO A 49 -30.77 -1.81 -18.88
C PRO A 49 -29.60 -2.05 -19.85
N VAL A 50 -29.47 -3.25 -20.42
CA VAL A 50 -28.30 -3.65 -21.22
C VAL A 50 -28.70 -3.93 -22.66
N VAL A 51 -27.83 -3.56 -23.60
CA VAL A 51 -27.90 -3.94 -25.02
C VAL A 51 -27.03 -5.16 -25.30
N GLY A 52 -27.16 -5.76 -26.49
CA GLY A 52 -26.37 -6.91 -26.93
C GLY A 52 -26.81 -8.25 -26.32
N LEU A 53 -28.07 -8.36 -25.90
CA LEU A 53 -28.63 -9.62 -25.41
C LEU A 53 -28.96 -10.54 -26.57
N ASP A 54 -28.71 -11.84 -26.44
CA ASP A 54 -29.12 -12.84 -27.44
C ASP A 54 -30.65 -12.88 -27.47
N ILE A 55 -31.24 -12.67 -28.65
CA ILE A 55 -32.69 -12.67 -28.84
C ILE A 55 -33.18 -14.11 -29.04
N TYR A 56 -34.30 -14.44 -28.43
CA TYR A 56 -35.01 -15.71 -28.60
C TYR A 56 -36.44 -15.45 -29.06
N LEU A 57 -36.82 -16.06 -30.19
CA LEU A 57 -38.18 -16.07 -30.72
C LEU A 57 -38.70 -17.51 -30.69
N ASN A 58 -39.85 -17.72 -30.05
CA ASN A 58 -40.47 -19.05 -29.92
C ASN A 58 -39.51 -20.13 -29.37
N GLY A 59 -38.63 -19.72 -28.43
CA GLY A 59 -37.61 -20.58 -27.84
C GLY A 59 -36.33 -20.77 -28.66
N GLN A 60 -36.30 -20.32 -29.92
CA GLN A 60 -35.14 -20.44 -30.81
C GLN A 60 -34.23 -19.21 -30.69
N LYS A 61 -32.93 -19.45 -30.47
CA LYS A 61 -31.91 -18.39 -30.44
C LYS A 61 -31.73 -17.82 -31.84
N GLN A 62 -31.82 -16.51 -31.96
CA GLN A 62 -31.56 -15.78 -33.19
C GLN A 62 -30.08 -15.45 -33.31
N ILE A 63 -29.63 -15.23 -34.54
CA ILE A 63 -28.24 -14.81 -34.82
C ILE A 63 -27.99 -13.39 -34.27
N GLN A 64 -29.04 -12.57 -34.30
CA GLN A 64 -29.00 -11.16 -33.93
C GLN A 64 -29.18 -10.94 -32.43
N LYS A 65 -28.71 -9.77 -31.97
CA LYS A 65 -28.76 -9.34 -30.58
C LYS A 65 -29.52 -8.02 -30.47
N THR A 66 -30.03 -7.69 -29.29
CA THR A 66 -30.72 -6.41 -29.07
C THR A 66 -29.77 -5.21 -29.20
N PRO A 67 -30.21 -4.04 -29.71
CA PRO A 67 -31.46 -3.84 -30.42
C PRO A 67 -31.39 -4.41 -31.86
N PHE A 68 -32.46 -5.05 -32.32
CA PHE A 68 -32.56 -5.51 -33.71
C PHE A 68 -34.00 -5.45 -34.21
N ALA A 69 -34.18 -5.11 -35.50
CA ALA A 69 -35.47 -5.14 -36.18
C ALA A 69 -35.52 -6.33 -37.14
N PHE A 70 -36.43 -7.26 -36.85
CA PHE A 70 -36.76 -8.35 -37.75
C PHE A 70 -37.73 -7.84 -38.81
N GLU A 71 -37.31 -7.91 -40.06
CA GLU A 71 -38.15 -7.60 -41.21
C GLU A 71 -38.78 -8.88 -41.76
N ASN A 72 -39.98 -8.75 -42.31
CA ASN A 72 -40.70 -9.83 -42.98
C ASN A 72 -41.03 -11.06 -42.12
N LEU A 73 -41.39 -10.86 -40.85
CA LEU A 73 -41.93 -11.93 -40.02
C LEU A 73 -43.35 -12.32 -40.48
N PRO A 74 -43.70 -13.62 -40.46
CA PRO A 74 -45.09 -14.04 -40.62
C PRO A 74 -45.99 -13.45 -39.52
N ALA A 75 -47.21 -13.06 -39.86
CA ALA A 75 -48.22 -12.70 -38.87
C ALA A 75 -48.49 -13.91 -37.93
N GLY A 76 -48.70 -13.64 -36.65
CA GLY A 76 -48.93 -14.68 -35.65
C GLY A 76 -48.48 -14.31 -34.25
N VAL A 77 -48.43 -15.32 -33.39
CA VAL A 77 -48.07 -15.18 -31.97
C VAL A 77 -46.60 -15.53 -31.77
N TYR A 78 -45.87 -14.64 -31.11
CA TYR A 78 -44.46 -14.83 -30.79
C TYR A 78 -44.21 -14.80 -29.28
N LEU A 79 -43.41 -15.74 -28.80
CA LEU A 79 -42.81 -15.70 -27.47
C LEU A 79 -41.40 -15.11 -27.57
N VAL A 80 -41.23 -13.89 -27.07
CA VAL A 80 -39.98 -13.14 -27.17
C VAL A 80 -39.32 -13.03 -25.81
N HIS A 81 -38.03 -13.36 -25.73
CA HIS A 81 -37.18 -13.01 -24.60
C HIS A 81 -35.75 -12.79 -25.06
N ALA A 82 -34.92 -12.20 -24.20
CA ALA A 82 -33.51 -12.03 -24.47
C ALA A 82 -32.68 -12.31 -23.22
N LYS A 83 -31.50 -12.91 -23.41
CA LYS A 83 -30.58 -13.22 -22.30
C LYS A 83 -29.12 -13.20 -22.73
N ASN A 84 -28.24 -13.06 -21.76
CA ASN A 84 -26.82 -13.36 -21.88
C ASN A 84 -26.33 -14.01 -20.56
N LYS A 85 -25.01 -14.06 -20.35
CA LYS A 85 -24.42 -14.64 -19.12
C LYS A 85 -24.93 -13.98 -17.83
N TYR A 86 -25.22 -12.67 -17.84
CA TYR A 86 -25.46 -11.88 -16.63
C TYR A 86 -26.86 -11.28 -16.54
N TYR A 87 -27.64 -11.30 -17.61
CA TYR A 87 -28.95 -10.67 -17.68
C TYR A 87 -29.94 -11.55 -18.41
N GLN A 88 -31.19 -11.55 -17.95
CA GLN A 88 -32.28 -12.31 -18.56
C GLN A 88 -33.60 -11.55 -18.45
N SER A 89 -34.33 -11.42 -19.55
CA SER A 89 -35.69 -10.91 -19.54
C SER A 89 -36.71 -12.01 -19.25
N LYS A 90 -37.88 -11.61 -18.76
CA LYS A 90 -39.07 -12.47 -18.75
C LYS A 90 -39.50 -12.78 -20.19
N VAL A 91 -40.19 -13.90 -20.37
CA VAL A 91 -40.82 -14.26 -21.64
C VAL A 91 -42.05 -13.40 -21.83
N ARG A 92 -42.13 -12.72 -22.99
CA ARG A 92 -43.25 -11.88 -23.37
C ARG A 92 -43.96 -12.51 -24.57
N LYS A 93 -45.25 -12.77 -24.42
CA LYS A 93 -46.12 -13.17 -25.53
C LYS A 93 -46.59 -11.91 -26.26
N ILE A 94 -46.42 -11.86 -27.57
CA ILE A 94 -46.94 -10.80 -28.44
C ILE A 94 -47.72 -11.43 -29.59
N THR A 95 -48.77 -10.75 -30.03
CA THR A 95 -49.49 -11.08 -31.27
C THR A 95 -49.14 -10.01 -32.29
N LEU A 96 -48.87 -10.43 -33.52
CA LEU A 96 -48.49 -9.59 -34.63
C LEU A 96 -49.47 -9.83 -35.77
N ASP A 97 -50.26 -8.81 -36.10
CA ASP A 97 -51.25 -8.85 -37.16
C ASP A 97 -50.60 -8.50 -38.51
N PRO A 98 -51.19 -8.89 -39.65
CA PRO A 98 -50.64 -8.59 -40.97
C PRO A 98 -50.37 -7.10 -41.18
N GLY A 99 -49.16 -6.76 -41.61
CA GLY A 99 -48.73 -5.37 -41.82
C GLY A 99 -48.32 -4.59 -40.57
N ASP A 100 -48.29 -5.23 -39.39
CA ASP A 100 -47.82 -4.59 -38.15
C ASP A 100 -46.36 -4.10 -38.26
N ASP A 101 -46.08 -2.92 -37.69
CA ASP A 101 -44.73 -2.47 -37.34
C ASP A 101 -44.68 -2.23 -35.83
N ARG A 102 -44.11 -3.20 -35.09
CA ARG A 102 -44.15 -3.22 -33.64
C ARG A 102 -42.77 -3.07 -33.04
N ARG A 103 -42.62 -2.13 -32.12
CA ARG A 103 -41.43 -2.00 -31.26
C ARG A 103 -41.73 -2.50 -29.85
N ILE A 104 -40.88 -3.38 -29.33
CA ILE A 104 -40.93 -3.84 -27.93
C ILE A 104 -39.61 -3.58 -27.21
N THR A 105 -39.72 -3.24 -25.93
CA THR A 105 -38.59 -3.13 -25.00
C THR A 105 -38.67 -4.25 -23.98
N LEU A 106 -37.63 -5.08 -23.92
CA LEU A 106 -37.49 -6.15 -22.93
C LEU A 106 -36.75 -5.62 -21.70
N HIS A 107 -37.34 -5.81 -20.52
CA HIS A 107 -36.68 -5.51 -19.25
C HIS A 107 -35.93 -6.75 -18.76
N ALA A 108 -34.61 -6.66 -18.74
CA ALA A 108 -33.73 -7.74 -18.31
C ALA A 108 -33.29 -7.55 -16.86
N GLU A 109 -33.41 -8.61 -16.07
CA GLU A 109 -32.99 -8.66 -14.67
C GLU A 109 -31.58 -9.25 -14.56
N ALA A 110 -30.75 -8.67 -13.70
CA ALA A 110 -29.42 -9.19 -13.41
C ALA A 110 -29.52 -10.58 -12.77
N GLN A 111 -28.80 -11.54 -13.35
CA GLN A 111 -28.70 -12.92 -12.87
C GLN A 111 -27.40 -13.15 -12.07
N PHE A 112 -26.76 -12.09 -11.59
CA PHE A 112 -25.54 -12.14 -10.78
C PHE A 112 -25.73 -11.36 -9.47
N GLY A 113 -24.94 -11.74 -8.47
CA GLY A 113 -24.68 -10.92 -7.29
C GLY A 113 -23.34 -10.19 -7.44
N THR A 114 -23.14 -9.17 -6.62
CA THR A 114 -21.89 -8.40 -6.60
C THR A 114 -21.18 -8.64 -5.26
N LEU A 115 -19.88 -8.91 -5.30
CA LEU A 115 -19.04 -9.09 -4.13
C LEU A 115 -17.99 -7.98 -4.06
N SER A 116 -17.75 -7.45 -2.86
CA SER A 116 -16.61 -6.58 -2.56
C SER A 116 -15.91 -7.07 -1.31
N ILE A 117 -14.59 -7.22 -1.38
CA ILE A 117 -13.77 -7.81 -0.34
C ILE A 117 -12.85 -6.72 0.20
N ASN A 118 -12.92 -6.48 1.51
CA ASN A 118 -11.97 -5.64 2.19
C ASN A 118 -10.88 -6.51 2.82
N ALA A 119 -9.64 -6.34 2.36
CA ALA A 119 -8.47 -7.09 2.82
C ALA A 119 -7.27 -6.14 2.93
N ARG A 120 -6.22 -6.58 3.62
CA ARG A 120 -4.96 -5.82 3.70
C ARG A 120 -4.34 -5.69 2.30
N PRO A 121 -3.65 -4.59 1.97
CA PRO A 121 -3.02 -4.40 0.66
C PRO A 121 -2.01 -5.50 0.28
N GLU A 122 -1.30 -6.08 1.26
CA GLU A 122 -0.34 -7.17 1.00
C GLU A 122 -0.98 -8.57 0.98
N ALA A 123 -2.30 -8.67 1.20
CA ALA A 123 -2.97 -9.96 1.27
C ALA A 123 -3.23 -10.53 -0.14
N ILE A 124 -2.87 -11.79 -0.32
CA ILE A 124 -3.28 -12.58 -1.49
C ILE A 124 -4.66 -13.17 -1.17
N VAL A 125 -5.67 -12.71 -1.90
CA VAL A 125 -7.03 -13.23 -1.77
C VAL A 125 -7.28 -14.25 -2.87
N THR A 126 -7.76 -15.44 -2.49
CA THR A 126 -8.16 -16.47 -3.43
C THR A 126 -9.64 -16.81 -3.32
N PHE A 127 -10.21 -17.12 -4.48
CA PHE A 127 -11.54 -17.66 -4.70
C PHE A 127 -11.41 -19.10 -5.15
N ASP A 128 -11.86 -20.04 -4.32
CA ASP A 128 -11.76 -21.48 -4.61
C ASP A 128 -10.37 -21.85 -5.20
N TYR A 129 -9.32 -21.39 -4.50
CA TYR A 129 -7.89 -21.56 -4.82
C TYR A 129 -7.31 -20.73 -5.97
N ASN A 130 -8.13 -19.97 -6.70
CA ASN A 130 -7.65 -19.08 -7.76
C ASN A 130 -7.46 -17.66 -7.22
N PRO A 131 -6.29 -17.02 -7.42
CA PRO A 131 -6.05 -15.66 -6.95
C PRO A 131 -6.93 -14.65 -7.69
N ILE A 132 -7.42 -13.65 -6.97
CA ILE A 132 -8.19 -12.54 -7.54
C ILE A 132 -7.44 -11.23 -7.28
N SER A 133 -7.18 -10.47 -8.34
CA SER A 133 -6.53 -9.16 -8.26
C SER A 133 -7.50 -8.02 -7.97
N GLN A 134 -8.73 -8.10 -8.52
CA GLN A 134 -9.76 -7.10 -8.29
C GLN A 134 -10.66 -7.52 -7.12
N LEU A 135 -10.66 -6.75 -6.03
CA LEU A 135 -11.43 -7.07 -4.83
C LEU A 135 -12.79 -6.36 -4.77
N GLU A 136 -13.04 -5.38 -5.64
CA GLU A 136 -14.29 -4.61 -5.65
C GLU A 136 -15.21 -4.96 -6.83
N ASN A 137 -16.52 -4.89 -6.58
CA ASN A 137 -17.57 -5.04 -7.59
C ASN A 137 -17.47 -6.29 -8.47
N LEU A 138 -16.98 -7.40 -7.93
CA LEU A 138 -16.90 -8.69 -8.60
C LEU A 138 -18.31 -9.21 -8.90
N ARG A 139 -18.60 -9.47 -10.18
CA ARG A 139 -19.89 -10.02 -10.62
C ARG A 139 -19.82 -11.54 -10.68
N LEU A 140 -20.57 -12.20 -9.80
CA LEU A 140 -20.59 -13.65 -9.69
C LEU A 140 -22.01 -14.17 -9.84
N LEU A 141 -22.19 -15.29 -10.55
CA LEU A 141 -23.48 -15.98 -10.57
C LEU A 141 -23.83 -16.46 -9.15
N PRO A 142 -25.11 -16.76 -8.84
CA PRO A 142 -25.50 -17.29 -7.55
C PRO A 142 -24.82 -18.63 -7.26
N GLN A 143 -23.99 -18.66 -6.22
CA GLN A 143 -23.22 -19.83 -5.78
C GLN A 143 -22.69 -19.60 -4.35
N THR A 144 -22.25 -20.67 -3.69
CA THR A 144 -21.54 -20.58 -2.41
C THR A 144 -20.05 -20.78 -2.63
N ILE A 145 -19.25 -19.87 -2.10
CA ILE A 145 -17.83 -19.73 -2.46
C ILE A 145 -16.99 -19.70 -1.19
N THR A 146 -15.75 -20.19 -1.26
CA THR A 146 -14.81 -20.08 -0.14
C THR A 146 -13.75 -19.04 -0.48
N LEU A 147 -13.78 -17.93 0.25
CA LEU A 147 -12.73 -16.93 0.20
C LEU A 147 -11.61 -17.30 1.16
N ARG A 148 -10.37 -17.11 0.72
CA ARG A 148 -9.18 -17.24 1.56
C ARG A 148 -8.34 -16.00 1.43
N ALA A 149 -7.81 -15.50 2.53
CA ALA A 149 -6.86 -14.41 2.54
C ALA A 149 -5.58 -14.87 3.26
N GLU A 150 -4.48 -14.81 2.54
CA GLU A 150 -3.14 -15.11 3.04
C GLU A 150 -2.33 -13.81 3.05
N CYS A 151 -1.87 -13.41 4.23
CA CYS A 151 -1.08 -12.19 4.40
C CYS A 151 0.18 -12.54 5.20
N PRO A 152 1.39 -12.16 4.75
CA PRO A 152 2.62 -12.45 5.48
C PRO A 152 2.56 -12.00 6.94
N GLY A 153 2.84 -12.91 7.87
CA GLY A 153 2.82 -12.62 9.30
C GLY A 153 1.45 -12.71 9.99
N PHE A 154 0.38 -13.06 9.26
CA PHE A 154 -0.97 -13.26 9.79
C PHE A 154 -1.42 -14.71 9.64
N ALA A 155 -2.35 -15.13 10.50
CA ALA A 155 -3.03 -16.41 10.29
C ALA A 155 -3.98 -16.31 9.09
N MET A 156 -3.98 -17.35 8.26
CA MET A 156 -4.86 -17.47 7.10
C MET A 156 -6.32 -17.35 7.51
N LEU A 157 -7.07 -16.48 6.83
CA LEU A 157 -8.51 -16.38 7.00
C LEU A 157 -9.22 -17.22 5.95
N LYS A 158 -10.29 -17.89 6.36
CA LYS A 158 -11.19 -18.64 5.49
C LYS A 158 -12.63 -18.24 5.79
N LYS A 159 -13.38 -17.82 4.78
CA LYS A 159 -14.78 -17.41 4.94
C LYS A 159 -15.64 -17.95 3.81
N VAL A 160 -16.71 -18.64 4.17
CA VAL A 160 -17.71 -19.13 3.21
C VAL A 160 -18.75 -18.04 3.00
N VAL A 161 -19.03 -17.73 1.75
CA VAL A 161 -19.94 -16.65 1.37
C VAL A 161 -20.94 -17.18 0.36
N LYS A 162 -22.24 -16.95 0.62
CA LYS A 162 -23.31 -17.24 -0.32
C LYS A 162 -23.57 -16.00 -1.18
N ILE A 163 -23.44 -16.15 -2.49
CA ILE A 163 -23.76 -15.12 -3.48
C ILE A 163 -25.19 -15.36 -3.96
N GLU A 164 -26.00 -14.29 -3.93
CA GLU A 164 -27.39 -14.30 -4.36
C GLU A 164 -27.59 -13.28 -5.49
N LYS A 165 -28.53 -13.57 -6.40
CA LYS A 165 -28.83 -12.68 -7.52
C LYS A 165 -29.25 -11.30 -7.01
N GLN A 166 -28.79 -10.25 -7.68
CA GLN A 166 -29.15 -8.85 -7.40
C GLN A 166 -28.77 -8.34 -6.00
N VAL A 167 -27.95 -9.07 -5.24
CA VAL A 167 -27.46 -8.65 -3.92
C VAL A 167 -26.02 -8.18 -4.02
N HIS A 168 -25.71 -7.04 -3.40
CA HIS A 168 -24.34 -6.61 -3.13
C HIS A 168 -23.90 -7.09 -1.75
N ARG A 169 -22.81 -7.85 -1.69
CA ARG A 169 -22.21 -8.35 -0.45
C ARG A 169 -20.83 -7.72 -0.26
N LYS A 170 -20.63 -7.13 0.92
CA LYS A 170 -19.31 -6.72 1.40
C LYS A 170 -18.79 -7.74 2.41
N VAL A 171 -17.53 -8.13 2.28
CA VAL A 171 -16.89 -9.13 3.14
C VAL A 171 -15.56 -8.59 3.63
N GLU A 172 -15.41 -8.54 4.94
CA GLU A 172 -14.13 -8.22 5.58
C GLU A 172 -13.31 -9.49 5.82
N LEU A 173 -12.05 -9.45 5.37
CA LEU A 173 -11.02 -10.47 5.52
C LEU A 173 -9.73 -9.81 6.05
N ILE A 174 -9.85 -9.13 7.19
CA ILE A 174 -8.72 -8.53 7.90
C ILE A 174 -8.54 -9.31 9.19
N ASN A 175 -7.33 -9.83 9.42
CA ASN A 175 -6.97 -10.49 10.67
C ASN A 175 -6.01 -9.62 11.49
N ASP A 176 -6.01 -9.85 12.79
CA ASP A 176 -5.00 -9.32 13.69
C ASP A 176 -3.77 -10.22 13.71
N LYS A 177 -2.59 -9.63 13.90
CA LYS A 177 -1.36 -10.43 14.07
C LYS A 177 -1.52 -11.26 15.34
N PRO A 178 -1.19 -12.57 15.33
CA PRO A 178 -1.28 -13.38 16.54
C PRO A 178 -0.39 -12.77 17.62
N LEU A 179 -0.91 -12.70 18.84
CA LEU A 179 -0.23 -12.09 19.98
C LEU A 179 0.68 -13.10 20.68
N GLY A 180 1.90 -12.70 21.05
CA GLY A 180 2.83 -13.46 21.88
C GLY A 180 3.19 -12.69 23.16
N SER A 181 4.14 -13.23 23.92
CA SER A 181 4.83 -12.51 25.00
C SER A 181 6.32 -12.39 24.71
N VAL A 182 6.95 -11.34 25.24
CA VAL A 182 8.39 -11.08 25.16
C VAL A 182 8.93 -11.01 26.57
N LYS A 183 9.90 -11.84 26.89
CA LYS A 183 10.65 -11.79 28.14
C LYS A 183 12.07 -11.31 27.84
N LEU A 184 12.39 -10.12 28.32
CA LEU A 184 13.71 -9.53 28.23
C LEU A 184 14.45 -9.80 29.55
N ASN A 185 15.53 -10.57 29.48
CA ASN A 185 16.43 -10.78 30.61
C ASN A 185 17.66 -9.90 30.41
N ILE A 186 17.66 -8.73 31.03
CA ILE A 186 18.76 -7.77 30.97
C ILE A 186 19.63 -7.95 32.22
N ASN A 187 20.94 -8.15 32.03
CA ASN A 187 21.90 -8.34 33.12
C ASN A 187 22.06 -7.14 34.07
N SER A 188 21.42 -6.00 33.75
CA SER A 188 21.47 -4.76 34.51
C SER A 188 20.04 -4.27 34.78
N THR A 189 19.67 -4.12 36.05
CA THR A 189 18.30 -3.74 36.47
C THR A 189 17.96 -2.28 36.18
N GLU A 190 18.97 -1.42 36.11
CA GLU A 190 18.81 0.03 35.86
C GLU A 190 18.79 0.39 34.37
N ALA A 191 19.05 -0.57 33.49
CA ALA A 191 19.10 -0.32 32.06
C ALA A 191 17.72 0.03 31.51
N ASN A 192 17.63 1.10 30.72
CA ASN A 192 16.42 1.44 29.98
C ASN A 192 16.37 0.63 28.69
N PHE A 193 15.19 0.16 28.32
CA PHE A 193 14.98 -0.42 27.00
C PHE A 193 13.83 0.26 26.27
N THR A 194 13.92 0.26 24.94
CA THR A 194 12.84 0.57 24.02
C THR A 194 12.74 -0.52 22.96
N LEU A 195 11.52 -0.93 22.66
CA LEU A 195 11.21 -1.97 21.68
C LEU A 195 10.17 -1.41 20.71
N THR A 196 10.54 -1.29 19.43
CA THR A 196 9.70 -0.63 18.42
C THR A 196 9.46 -1.48 17.20
N ASP A 197 8.28 -1.36 16.60
CA ASP A 197 7.91 -1.91 15.29
C ASP A 197 7.58 -0.76 14.31
N ASN A 198 7.66 -1.04 13.02
CA ASN A 198 7.45 -0.11 11.93
C ASN A 198 6.00 0.40 11.81
N GLU A 199 5.02 -0.30 12.40
CA GLU A 199 3.60 0.04 12.24
C GLU A 199 3.03 0.93 13.34
N LYS A 200 3.39 0.71 14.62
CA LYS A 200 2.91 1.45 15.83
C LYS A 200 3.32 0.83 17.17
N GLY A 201 3.87 -0.39 17.18
CA GLY A 201 4.29 -1.04 18.42
C GLY A 201 5.41 -0.25 19.09
N TYR A 202 5.18 0.24 20.30
CA TYR A 202 6.17 0.96 21.10
C TYR A 202 6.07 0.49 22.55
N TYR A 203 7.13 -0.12 23.06
CA TYR A 203 7.24 -0.57 24.44
C TYR A 203 8.52 0.00 25.05
N TYR A 204 8.45 0.39 26.31
CA TYR A 204 9.59 0.94 27.05
C TYR A 204 9.54 0.47 28.49
N GLY A 205 10.68 0.50 29.16
CA GLY A 205 10.78 0.16 30.57
C GLY A 205 12.23 0.07 31.03
N THR A 206 12.40 -0.47 32.23
CA THR A 206 13.70 -0.64 32.89
C THR A 206 13.94 -2.09 33.26
N GLY A 207 15.20 -2.53 33.12
CA GLY A 207 15.68 -3.82 33.54
C GLY A 207 15.00 -5.01 32.85
N SER A 208 15.07 -6.16 33.52
CA SER A 208 14.42 -7.38 33.05
C SER A 208 12.90 -7.29 33.19
N THR A 209 12.17 -7.57 32.12
CA THR A 209 10.69 -7.46 32.12
C THR A 209 10.03 -8.45 31.18
N GLN A 210 8.72 -8.65 31.38
CA GLN A 210 7.87 -9.42 30.50
C GLN A 210 6.74 -8.55 29.95
N ILE A 211 6.68 -8.47 28.62
CA ILE A 211 5.67 -7.74 27.88
C ILE A 211 4.70 -8.76 27.30
N ASN A 212 3.45 -8.71 27.72
CA ASN A 212 2.40 -9.58 27.22
C ASN A 212 1.65 -8.93 26.06
N LYS A 213 0.98 -9.75 25.23
CA LYS A 213 0.15 -9.30 24.11
C LYS A 213 0.92 -8.48 23.07
N VAL A 214 2.14 -8.91 22.75
CA VAL A 214 2.94 -8.29 21.69
C VAL A 214 2.59 -8.93 20.34
N PRO A 215 2.17 -8.16 19.33
CA PRO A 215 1.92 -8.70 18.00
C PRO A 215 3.13 -9.45 17.44
N GLN A 216 2.88 -10.56 16.75
CA GLN A 216 3.92 -11.26 15.99
C GLN A 216 4.59 -10.30 14.99
N GLY A 217 5.92 -10.28 14.91
CA GLY A 217 6.61 -9.35 14.02
C GLY A 217 8.10 -9.27 14.26
N LYS A 218 8.74 -8.32 13.56
CA LYS A 218 10.14 -7.95 13.78
C LYS A 218 10.16 -6.63 14.56
N TYR A 219 10.92 -6.57 15.64
CA TYR A 219 11.01 -5.41 16.50
C TYR A 219 12.46 -4.98 16.67
N ALA A 220 12.72 -3.69 16.65
CA ALA A 220 14.02 -3.13 16.98
C ALA A 220 14.09 -2.92 18.50
N LEU A 221 15.02 -3.62 19.15
CA LEU A 221 15.36 -3.43 20.55
C LEU A 221 16.54 -2.46 20.65
N PHE A 222 16.40 -1.46 21.52
CA PHE A 222 17.46 -0.58 21.96
C PHE A 222 17.53 -0.61 23.48
N VAL A 223 18.71 -0.91 24.04
CA VAL A 223 18.95 -0.93 25.48
C VAL A 223 20.13 -0.02 25.79
N GLU A 224 19.97 0.85 26.78
CA GLU A 224 20.98 1.82 27.20
C GLU A 224 21.10 1.88 28.72
N LEU A 225 22.32 2.14 29.20
CA LEU A 225 22.62 2.39 30.60
C LEU A 225 23.85 3.29 30.68
N GLU A 226 23.83 4.30 31.55
CA GLU A 226 24.96 5.20 31.72
C GLU A 226 26.23 4.44 32.12
N GLY A 227 27.33 4.68 31.42
CA GLY A 227 28.61 3.98 31.64
C GLY A 227 28.73 2.64 30.90
N PHE A 228 27.69 2.20 30.18
CA PHE A 228 27.69 0.98 29.38
C PHE A 228 27.56 1.27 27.88
N ARG A 229 27.99 0.31 27.06
CA ARG A 229 27.73 0.31 25.62
C ARG A 229 26.28 0.01 25.36
N ASP A 230 25.63 0.84 24.54
CA ASP A 230 24.28 0.56 24.06
C ASP A 230 24.21 -0.78 23.31
N HIS A 231 23.09 -1.50 23.50
CA HIS A 231 22.76 -2.72 22.77
C HIS A 231 21.65 -2.45 21.75
N ARG A 232 21.83 -2.92 20.52
CA ARG A 232 20.85 -2.78 19.42
C ARG A 232 20.68 -4.13 18.73
N GLU A 233 19.45 -4.61 18.63
CA GLU A 233 19.15 -5.93 18.05
C GLU A 233 17.76 -5.96 17.39
N ILE A 234 17.58 -6.79 16.38
CA ILE A 234 16.27 -7.04 15.77
C ILE A 234 15.72 -8.35 16.32
N LEU A 235 14.64 -8.27 17.10
CA LEU A 235 13.95 -9.41 17.68
C LEU A 235 12.86 -9.91 16.72
N LYS A 236 12.72 -11.24 16.59
CA LYS A 236 11.63 -11.87 15.84
C LYS A 236 10.65 -12.50 16.82
N ILE A 237 9.53 -11.82 17.05
CA ILE A 237 8.47 -12.26 17.95
C ILE A 237 7.54 -13.20 17.19
N HIS A 238 7.30 -14.37 17.77
CA HIS A 238 6.33 -15.33 17.29
C HIS A 238 5.06 -15.27 18.13
N GLY A 239 3.89 -15.29 17.50
CA GLY A 239 2.61 -15.31 18.19
C GLY A 239 2.35 -16.64 18.89
N GLY A 240 1.53 -16.63 19.94
CA GLY A 240 1.07 -17.81 20.68
C GLY A 240 2.10 -18.46 21.61
N LYS A 241 3.31 -17.91 21.72
CA LYS A 241 4.35 -18.39 22.65
C LYS A 241 5.09 -17.25 23.34
N GLU A 242 5.83 -17.61 24.38
CA GLU A 242 6.80 -16.73 25.04
C GLU A 242 8.12 -16.70 24.27
N ASN A 243 8.59 -15.49 23.96
CA ASN A 243 9.85 -15.24 23.27
C ASN A 243 10.85 -14.68 24.29
N VAL A 244 11.88 -15.45 24.63
CA VAL A 244 12.87 -15.10 25.66
C VAL A 244 14.15 -14.59 25.00
N TYR A 245 14.62 -13.42 25.42
CA TYR A 245 15.86 -12.81 24.93
C TYR A 245 16.77 -12.43 26.10
N ASN A 246 18.04 -12.80 26.02
CA ASN A 246 19.04 -12.48 27.03
C ASN A 246 19.94 -11.36 26.50
N ILE A 247 19.99 -10.25 27.21
CA ILE A 247 20.74 -9.06 26.84
C ILE A 247 21.81 -8.79 27.88
N SER A 248 23.05 -8.70 27.40
CA SER A 248 24.21 -8.38 28.21
C SER A 248 24.75 -7.02 27.82
N LEU A 249 24.66 -6.06 28.73
CA LEU A 249 25.36 -4.79 28.61
C LEU A 249 26.80 -4.93 29.06
N PHE A 250 27.70 -4.28 28.35
CA PHE A 250 29.12 -4.26 28.66
C PHE A 250 29.54 -2.86 29.07
N PRO A 251 30.22 -2.69 30.21
CA PRO A 251 30.70 -1.38 30.63
C PRO A 251 31.73 -0.84 29.64
N PHE A 252 31.85 0.48 29.57
CA PHE A 252 33.00 1.09 28.93
C PHE A 252 34.27 0.77 29.70
N THR A 253 35.41 0.67 29.01
CA THR A 253 36.70 0.43 29.66
C THR A 253 37.06 1.60 30.58
N GLU A 254 37.72 1.32 31.70
CA GLU A 254 38.18 2.37 32.63
C GLU A 254 39.07 3.41 31.94
N ALA A 255 39.89 2.97 30.97
CA ALA A 255 40.70 3.85 30.13
C ALA A 255 39.84 4.85 29.33
N TYR A 256 38.73 4.40 28.73
CA TYR A 256 37.78 5.26 28.02
C TYR A 256 37.14 6.27 28.98
N LEU A 257 36.65 5.81 30.14
CA LEU A 257 36.00 6.68 31.13
C LEU A 257 36.98 7.72 31.69
N LYS A 258 38.20 7.30 32.02
CA LYS A 258 39.28 8.18 32.50
C LYS A 258 39.64 9.24 31.46
N GLN A 259 39.79 8.85 30.19
CA GLN A 259 40.10 9.81 29.13
C GLN A 259 38.94 10.78 28.88
N LYS A 260 37.71 10.27 28.78
CA LYS A 260 36.50 11.09 28.60
C LYS A 260 36.31 12.09 29.74
N ASN A 261 36.50 11.66 30.99
CA ASN A 261 36.41 12.53 32.15
C ASN A 261 37.54 13.57 32.19
N ASN A 262 38.77 13.22 31.83
CA ASN A 262 39.88 14.17 31.73
C ASN A 262 39.58 15.32 30.75
N PHE A 263 39.06 15.01 29.56
CA PHE A 263 38.64 16.04 28.60
C PHE A 263 37.46 16.87 29.10
N LYS A 264 36.48 16.26 29.80
CA LYS A 264 35.37 16.98 30.44
C LYS A 264 35.87 17.99 31.48
N THR A 265 36.80 17.56 32.35
CA THR A 265 37.41 18.41 33.39
C THR A 265 38.21 19.56 32.77
N LYS A 266 39.08 19.27 31.79
CA LYS A 266 39.88 20.29 31.10
C LYS A 266 39.01 21.32 30.38
N ARG A 267 37.93 20.87 29.72
CA ARG A 267 36.93 21.74 29.10
C ARG A 267 36.29 22.67 30.12
N ASN A 268 35.77 22.09 31.21
CA ASN A 268 35.09 22.86 32.26
C ASN A 268 36.05 23.88 32.91
N LEU A 269 37.29 23.49 33.19
CA LEU A 269 38.31 24.37 33.75
C LEU A 269 38.63 25.55 32.80
N ALA A 270 38.85 25.29 31.52
CA ALA A 270 39.12 26.33 30.54
C ALA A 270 37.92 27.29 30.37
N PHE A 271 36.70 26.75 30.33
CA PHE A 271 35.49 27.56 30.27
C PHE A 271 35.34 28.46 31.50
N THR A 272 35.44 27.89 32.71
CA THR A 272 35.32 28.65 33.96
C THR A 272 36.41 29.72 34.05
N GLY A 273 37.66 29.39 33.72
CA GLY A 273 38.76 30.36 33.70
C GLY A 273 38.49 31.53 32.74
N ALA A 274 38.01 31.25 31.52
CA ALA A 274 37.62 32.29 30.57
C ALA A 274 36.52 33.20 31.13
N THR A 275 35.47 32.62 31.72
CA THR A 275 34.35 33.39 32.28
C THR A 275 34.80 34.32 33.39
N ILE A 276 35.64 33.85 34.32
CA ILE A 276 36.17 34.67 35.42
C ILE A 276 36.96 35.86 34.87
N LEU A 277 37.85 35.61 33.90
CA LEU A 277 38.68 36.68 33.31
C LEU A 277 37.83 37.70 32.55
N ILE A 278 36.80 37.27 31.81
CA ILE A 278 35.85 38.19 31.16
C ILE A 278 35.16 39.06 32.23
N THR A 279 34.65 38.46 33.31
CA THR A 279 33.98 39.21 34.38
C THR A 279 34.92 40.20 35.07
N VAL A 280 36.16 39.81 35.35
CA VAL A 280 37.16 40.71 35.94
C VAL A 280 37.52 41.85 34.97
N GLY A 281 37.73 41.53 33.69
CA GLY A 281 38.05 42.50 32.66
C GLY A 281 36.92 43.51 32.42
N THR A 282 35.65 43.07 32.44
CA THR A 282 34.51 44.00 32.31
C THR A 282 34.38 44.92 33.53
N LEU A 283 34.55 44.40 34.76
CA LEU A 283 34.57 45.23 35.96
C LEU A 283 35.70 46.26 35.92
N GLN A 284 36.90 45.85 35.49
CA GLN A 284 38.04 46.76 35.34
C GLN A 284 37.81 47.79 34.23
N TYR A 285 37.17 47.41 33.13
CA TYR A 285 36.79 48.32 32.06
C TYR A 285 35.81 49.41 32.55
N ILE A 286 34.79 49.03 33.33
CA ILE A 286 33.84 49.97 33.95
C ILE A 286 34.57 50.92 34.90
N GLN A 287 35.49 50.41 35.74
CA GLN A 287 36.31 51.25 36.62
C GLN A 287 37.20 52.22 35.81
N ASN A 288 37.78 51.77 34.70
CA ASN A 288 38.59 52.62 33.83
C ASN A 288 37.77 53.75 33.19
N GLN A 289 36.49 53.54 32.86
CA GLN A 289 35.62 54.61 32.39
C GLN A 289 35.43 55.70 33.45
N SER A 290 35.28 55.33 34.73
CA SER A 290 35.21 56.29 35.83
C SER A 290 36.52 57.08 35.99
N LEU A 291 37.68 56.41 35.89
CA LEU A 291 38.99 57.08 35.94
C LEU A 291 39.21 58.02 34.74
N HIS A 292 38.74 57.63 33.56
CA HIS A 292 38.80 58.49 32.36
C HIS A 292 37.92 59.73 32.52
N LYS A 293 36.73 59.59 33.09
CA LYS A 293 35.89 60.74 33.43
C LYS A 293 36.62 61.71 34.37
N ASN A 294 37.22 61.19 35.44
CA ASN A 294 38.02 62.02 36.36
C ASN A 294 39.19 62.70 35.66
N TYR A 295 39.90 62.01 34.74
CA TYR A 295 40.97 62.59 33.94
C TYR A 295 40.50 63.80 33.13
N VAL A 296 39.35 63.69 32.44
CA VAL A 296 38.78 64.75 31.59
C VAL A 296 38.30 65.95 32.42
N GLU A 297 37.82 65.72 33.64
CA GLU A 297 37.25 66.77 34.50
C GLU A 297 38.31 67.52 35.37
N THR A 298 39.55 67.02 35.43
CA THR A 298 40.60 67.66 36.25
C THR A 298 41.18 68.92 35.61
N HIS A 299 41.35 69.97 36.41
CA HIS A 299 41.94 71.25 35.99
C HIS A 299 43.44 71.38 36.37
N SER A 300 44.00 70.36 37.04
CA SER A 300 45.39 70.32 37.52
C SER A 300 46.26 69.37 36.68
N SER A 301 47.38 69.89 36.15
CA SER A 301 48.29 69.14 35.27
C SER A 301 48.90 67.89 35.93
N LYS A 302 49.20 67.96 37.24
CA LYS A 302 49.79 66.84 38.00
C LYS A 302 48.80 65.68 38.19
N GLU A 303 47.53 65.99 38.43
CA GLU A 303 46.47 65.01 38.63
C GLU A 303 46.06 64.35 37.30
N ALA A 304 45.97 65.14 36.22
CA ALA A 304 45.77 64.64 34.88
C ALA A 304 46.86 63.63 34.49
N LEU A 305 48.13 63.94 34.77
CA LEU A 305 49.25 63.03 34.51
C LEU A 305 49.12 61.71 35.29
N TYR A 306 48.69 61.76 36.56
CA TYR A 306 48.47 60.57 37.39
C TYR A 306 47.36 59.66 36.83
N TYR A 307 46.21 60.24 36.46
CA TYR A 307 45.11 59.47 35.87
C TYR A 307 45.50 58.87 34.52
N ARG A 308 46.23 59.61 33.67
CA ARG A 308 46.72 59.10 32.38
C ARG A 308 47.62 57.88 32.54
N VAL A 309 48.65 57.96 33.39
CA VAL A 309 49.58 56.84 33.64
C VAL A 309 48.85 55.64 34.27
N SER A 310 47.88 55.88 35.14
CA SER A 310 47.07 54.82 35.75
C SER A 310 46.16 54.15 34.72
N LEU A 311 45.57 54.91 33.80
CA LEU A 311 44.77 54.40 32.70
C LEU A 311 45.62 53.57 31.73
N GLU A 312 46.80 54.06 31.32
CA GLU A 312 47.72 53.33 30.43
C GLU A 312 48.14 51.97 31.02
N LYS A 313 48.50 51.93 32.30
CA LYS A 313 48.83 50.66 32.97
C LYS A 313 47.62 49.71 33.01
N ARG A 314 46.43 50.24 33.35
CA ARG A 314 45.21 49.43 33.47
C ARG A 314 44.67 48.96 32.13
N THR A 315 44.83 49.72 31.05
CA THR A 315 44.42 49.28 29.70
C THR A 315 45.29 48.16 29.18
N VAL A 316 46.61 48.21 29.42
CA VAL A 316 47.53 47.11 29.09
C VAL A 316 47.15 45.84 29.85
N ILE A 317 46.87 45.95 31.15
CA ILE A 317 46.41 44.81 31.98
C ILE A 317 45.06 44.29 31.50
N ASN A 318 44.10 45.16 31.20
CA ASN A 318 42.78 44.73 30.75
C ASN A 318 42.82 44.02 29.38
N ASN A 319 43.68 44.50 28.47
CA ASN A 319 43.89 43.85 27.18
C ASN A 319 44.52 42.45 27.34
N SER A 320 45.48 42.28 28.25
CA SER A 320 46.05 40.95 28.52
C SER A 320 45.04 40.00 29.17
N ILE A 321 44.16 40.51 30.04
CA ILE A 321 43.04 39.75 30.61
C ILE A 321 42.09 39.26 29.50
N PHE A 322 41.69 40.12 28.57
CA PHE A 322 40.81 39.69 27.47
C PHE A 322 41.49 38.75 26.48
N TRP A 323 42.78 38.95 26.19
CA TRP A 323 43.54 38.03 25.34
C TRP A 323 43.63 36.64 25.98
N THR A 324 43.98 36.57 27.27
CA THR A 324 44.03 35.30 28.02
C THR A 324 42.65 34.64 28.13
N ALA A 325 41.59 35.42 28.37
CA ALA A 325 40.23 34.91 28.33
C ALA A 325 39.87 34.30 26.95
N GLY A 326 40.24 34.98 25.86
CA GLY A 326 40.06 34.48 24.50
C GLY A 326 40.79 33.15 24.25
N THR A 327 42.04 33.03 24.72
CA THR A 327 42.79 31.77 24.58
C THR A 327 42.12 30.61 25.34
N LEU A 328 41.63 30.85 26.55
CA LEU A 328 40.91 29.84 27.34
C LEU A 328 39.57 29.46 26.70
N ALA A 329 38.87 30.41 26.09
CA ALA A 329 37.64 30.13 25.34
C ALA A 329 37.92 29.21 24.14
N VAL A 330 38.97 29.49 23.36
CA VAL A 330 39.40 28.63 22.25
C VAL A 330 39.79 27.23 22.76
N LEU A 331 40.50 27.16 23.89
CA LEU A 331 40.90 25.89 24.49
C LEU A 331 39.70 25.07 25.00
N SER A 332 38.68 25.73 25.55
CA SER A 332 37.41 25.10 25.92
C SER A 332 36.72 24.47 24.70
N ILE A 333 36.64 25.21 23.58
CA ILE A 333 36.08 24.70 22.32
C ILE A 333 36.90 23.51 21.80
N TYR A 334 38.23 23.60 21.85
CA TYR A 334 39.12 22.50 21.47
C TYR A 334 38.83 21.22 22.28
N TYR A 335 38.73 21.33 23.60
CA TYR A 335 38.42 20.19 24.46
C TYR A 335 36.99 19.67 24.26
N GLN A 336 36.02 20.54 23.93
CA GLN A 336 34.67 20.12 23.56
C GLN A 336 34.66 19.27 22.28
N VAL A 337 35.41 19.66 21.25
CA VAL A 337 35.52 18.88 20.01
C VAL A 337 36.17 17.51 20.28
N ARG A 338 37.24 17.47 21.08
CA ARG A 338 37.88 16.20 21.47
C ARG A 338 36.95 15.33 22.32
N TYR A 339 36.20 15.91 23.25
CA TYR A 339 35.23 15.20 24.08
C TYR A 339 34.17 14.47 23.24
N VAL A 340 33.62 15.14 22.21
CA VAL A 340 32.61 14.55 21.32
C VAL A 340 33.19 13.48 20.39
N LYS A 341 34.45 13.63 19.96
CA LYS A 341 35.12 12.68 19.03
C LYS A 341 35.64 11.40 19.70
N ILE A 342 35.64 11.30 21.03
CA ILE A 342 36.11 10.10 21.73
C ILE A 342 35.10 8.97 21.54
N HIS A 343 35.46 7.99 20.72
CA HIS A 343 34.62 6.82 20.48
C HIS A 343 35.08 5.65 21.37
N PRO A 344 34.14 4.85 21.91
CA PRO A 344 34.46 3.66 22.69
C PRO A 344 35.34 2.66 21.94
N LYS A 345 35.23 2.64 20.61
CA LYS A 345 35.96 1.72 19.73
C LYS A 345 37.47 1.96 19.72
N ASP A 346 37.90 3.18 20.01
CA ASP A 346 39.32 3.56 20.02
C ASP A 346 40.10 2.93 21.18
N PHE A 347 39.38 2.33 22.14
CA PHE A 347 39.91 1.73 23.38
C PHE A 347 39.70 0.21 23.42
N LEU A 348 39.37 -0.41 22.29
CA LEU A 348 39.15 -1.85 22.17
C LEU A 348 40.45 -2.65 21.96
N SER A 349 41.61 -1.99 21.85
CA SER A 349 42.90 -2.68 21.86
C SER A 349 43.44 -2.74 23.30
N ILE A 350 43.87 -3.93 23.70
CA ILE A 350 44.57 -4.27 24.96
C ILE A 350 43.64 -4.74 26.10
N SER A 351 43.15 -5.97 25.98
CA SER A 351 43.12 -6.93 27.10
C SER A 351 43.21 -8.37 26.57
N LEU A 352 44.36 -8.70 25.98
CA LEU A 352 44.85 -10.08 26.03
C LEU A 352 45.92 -10.11 27.11
N THR A 353 45.50 -10.14 28.38
CA THR A 353 46.38 -10.72 29.40
C THR A 353 46.30 -12.23 29.20
N PRO A 354 47.39 -12.92 28.81
CA PRO A 354 47.40 -14.36 28.80
C PRO A 354 47.16 -14.81 30.25
N ILE A 355 46.05 -15.52 30.46
CA ILE A 355 45.84 -16.30 31.67
C ILE A 355 47.03 -17.24 31.77
N ASN A 356 47.86 -17.03 32.78
CA ASN A 356 49.00 -17.87 33.07
C ASN A 356 48.42 -19.25 33.46
N THR A 357 48.42 -20.17 32.50
CA THR A 357 48.02 -21.57 32.69
C THR A 357 49.09 -22.25 33.53
N ASN A 358 48.97 -22.14 34.84
CA ASN A 358 49.69 -22.97 35.81
C ASN A 358 48.90 -23.04 37.11
N LEU A 359 47.78 -23.75 37.10
CA LEU A 359 47.36 -24.55 38.25
C LEU A 359 46.79 -25.87 37.74
N ALA A 360 47.53 -26.91 38.07
CA ALA A 360 47.29 -28.29 37.72
C ALA A 360 46.02 -28.83 38.36
N VAL A 361 45.45 -29.77 37.62
CA VAL A 361 44.54 -30.84 38.01
C VAL A 361 44.74 -31.33 39.44
N GLU A 362 43.67 -31.31 40.24
CA GLU A 362 43.39 -32.38 41.20
C GLU A 362 41.87 -32.56 41.31
N TRP A 363 41.33 -33.50 40.52
CA TRP A 363 40.02 -34.09 40.78
C TRP A 363 40.26 -35.28 41.72
N ARG A 364 39.69 -35.24 42.93
CA ARG A 364 39.50 -36.44 43.74
C ARG A 364 38.00 -36.78 43.77
N PHE A 365 37.76 -38.05 43.47
CA PHE A 365 36.48 -38.76 43.48
C PHE A 365 35.80 -38.75 44.84
#